data_AF-A0A918X5H8-F1
#
_entry.id   AF-A0A918X5H8-F1
#
_cell.length_a   1.000
_cell.length_b   1.000
_cell.length_c   1.000
_cell.angle_alpha   90.00
_cell.angle_beta   90.00
_cell.angle_gamma   90.00
#
_symmetry.space_group_name_H-M   'P 1'
#
loop_
_entity.id
_entity.type
_entity.pdbx_description
1 polymer ?
#
loop_
_entity_poly.entity_id
_entity_poly.type
_entity_poly.pdbx_seq_one_letter_code
_entity_poly.pdbx_strand_id
1 'polypeptide(L)'
;MDTGELTDVRTGAWAPARAAMTEAEARAAFLSRAGGPAVDAHAVRQRAADLLPRSTGWTGAEKGSDPGNEAGADATGETPGLGAVLGVLATSAAEAAIRRVPAGPSGAPAAPPVWGLDLATGALRRVSVPASGRSVPVGVAAGLTWVGALEAGLAQHCEVLIARALGTRATRVPRLRLTQEIQQTRQTQETHGVPGEPVLVPGELLRALHAAGDPAAHDLTDLLSLPACALTLTPHAESSKDVPMSADTVLATGATLTEAARSAVARALTRNGSRADGSSVPDVLAAVRPEQEDHTSRQRPSAQWTRPLDALRSLGHDPVAVLLDHETPVTANGGHPYLVHIVLPTS
;
A
#
# COMPACT_ATOMS: atom_id res chain seq x y z
N MET A 1 -20.57 -64.22 -11.66
CA MET A 1 -19.46 -63.57 -12.39
C MET A 1 -20.10 -62.95 -13.60
N ASP A 2 -20.35 -61.65 -13.53
CA ASP A 2 -20.86 -60.87 -14.65
C ASP A 2 -19.99 -59.61 -14.70
N THR A 3 -19.29 -59.47 -15.81
CA THR A 3 -18.33 -58.41 -16.09
C THR A 3 -18.98 -57.43 -17.05
N GLY A 4 -19.03 -56.16 -16.67
CA GLY A 4 -19.04 -55.05 -17.63
C GLY A 4 -20.27 -54.17 -17.60
N GLU A 5 -20.13 -53.00 -16.97
CA GLU A 5 -20.30 -51.71 -17.66
C GLU A 5 -19.87 -50.60 -16.68
N LEU A 6 -18.58 -50.24 -16.74
CA LEU A 6 -18.11 -48.95 -16.21
C LEU A 6 -18.46 -47.90 -17.26
N THR A 7 -19.62 -47.25 -17.10
CA THR A 7 -19.96 -46.05 -17.87
C THR A 7 -19.09 -44.90 -17.39
N ASP A 8 -18.02 -44.68 -18.16
CA ASP A 8 -17.56 -43.39 -18.67
C ASP A 8 -17.81 -42.18 -17.73
N VAL A 9 -16.90 -42.02 -16.75
CA VAL A 9 -16.71 -40.75 -16.04
C VAL A 9 -16.19 -39.76 -17.07
N ARG A 10 -17.15 -39.10 -17.73
CA ARG A 10 -16.96 -37.97 -18.62
C ARG A 10 -15.94 -37.03 -17.99
N THR A 11 -14.76 -37.02 -18.61
CA THR A 11 -13.72 -36.02 -18.49
C THR A 11 -14.37 -34.65 -18.30
N GLY A 12 -14.10 -34.03 -17.15
CA GLY A 12 -14.51 -32.66 -16.87
C GLY A 12 -13.95 -31.79 -17.99
N ALA A 13 -14.84 -31.39 -18.91
CA ALA A 13 -14.52 -30.51 -20.00
C ALA A 13 -13.90 -29.24 -19.40
N TRP A 14 -12.58 -29.09 -19.59
CA TRP A 14 -11.91 -27.83 -19.29
C TRP A 14 -12.69 -26.74 -20.02
N ALA A 15 -13.21 -25.77 -19.27
CA ALA A 15 -13.87 -24.63 -19.85
C ALA A 15 -12.97 -24.07 -20.98
N PRO A 16 -13.52 -23.77 -22.16
CA PRO A 16 -12.71 -23.29 -23.28
C PRO A 16 -11.89 -22.09 -22.80
N ALA A 17 -10.60 -22.08 -23.15
CA ALA A 17 -9.72 -20.96 -22.89
C ALA A 17 -10.42 -19.68 -23.37
N ARG A 18 -10.74 -18.80 -22.42
CA ARG A 18 -11.49 -17.58 -22.71
C ARG A 18 -10.73 -16.82 -23.80
N ALA A 19 -11.41 -16.42 -24.88
CA ALA A 19 -10.80 -15.70 -25.98
C ALA A 19 -10.03 -14.49 -25.43
N ALA A 20 -8.82 -14.25 -25.96
CA ALA A 20 -8.01 -13.14 -25.52
C ALA A 20 -8.76 -11.81 -25.74
N MET A 21 -8.85 -11.00 -24.68
CA MET A 21 -9.53 -9.70 -24.71
C MET A 21 -9.03 -8.83 -25.87
N THR A 22 -9.97 -8.29 -26.65
CA THR A 22 -9.70 -7.37 -27.77
C THR A 22 -9.40 -5.96 -27.26
N GLU A 23 -8.82 -5.09 -28.12
CA GLU A 23 -8.56 -3.69 -27.74
C GLU A 23 -9.86 -2.93 -27.45
N ALA A 24 -10.91 -3.15 -28.24
CA ALA A 24 -12.20 -2.48 -28.08
C ALA A 24 -12.86 -2.85 -26.75
N GLU A 25 -12.82 -4.12 -26.36
CA GLU A 25 -13.30 -4.59 -25.06
C GLU A 25 -12.50 -3.95 -23.93
N ALA A 26 -11.15 -3.97 -24.02
CA ALA A 26 -10.29 -3.33 -23.03
C ALA A 26 -10.60 -1.83 -22.88
N ARG A 27 -10.76 -1.12 -24.01
CA ARG A 27 -11.10 0.31 -24.03
C ARG A 27 -12.43 0.60 -23.35
N ALA A 28 -13.46 -0.18 -23.66
CA ALA A 28 -14.76 -0.07 -23.00
C ALA A 28 -14.63 -0.30 -21.49
N ALA A 29 -13.82 -1.28 -21.08
CA ALA A 29 -13.52 -1.61 -19.70
C ALA A 29 -12.88 -0.42 -18.95
N PHE A 30 -11.79 0.16 -19.50
CA PHE A 30 -11.12 1.34 -18.93
C PHE A 30 -12.05 2.56 -18.86
N LEU A 31 -12.80 2.85 -19.92
CA LEU A 31 -13.73 4.00 -19.94
C LEU A 31 -14.85 3.85 -18.91
N SER A 32 -15.43 2.66 -18.80
CA SER A 32 -16.46 2.36 -17.81
C SER A 32 -15.93 2.53 -16.38
N ARG A 33 -14.66 2.23 -16.12
CA ARG A 33 -14.04 2.39 -14.80
C ARG A 33 -13.63 3.81 -14.50
N ALA A 34 -13.01 4.50 -15.46
CA ALA A 34 -12.58 5.88 -15.26
C ALA A 34 -13.74 6.84 -14.98
N GLY A 35 -14.92 6.59 -15.57
CA GLY A 35 -16.15 7.34 -15.30
C GLY A 35 -17.02 6.78 -14.16
N GLY A 36 -16.55 5.74 -13.46
CA GLY A 36 -17.33 5.07 -12.41
C GLY A 36 -17.45 5.90 -11.12
N PRO A 37 -18.51 5.69 -10.32
CA PRO A 37 -18.68 6.38 -9.05
C PRO A 37 -17.66 5.92 -8.00
N ALA A 38 -17.49 6.73 -6.96
CA ALA A 38 -16.78 6.31 -5.77
C ALA A 38 -17.51 5.13 -5.11
N VAL A 39 -16.74 4.15 -4.63
CA VAL A 39 -17.24 2.98 -3.91
C VAL A 39 -17.42 3.34 -2.45
N ASP A 40 -18.53 2.91 -1.85
CA ASP A 40 -18.79 3.11 -0.43
C ASP A 40 -17.79 2.33 0.46
N ALA A 41 -17.05 3.07 1.27
CA ALA A 41 -16.10 2.55 2.24
C ALA A 41 -16.73 1.53 3.20
N HIS A 42 -17.96 1.79 3.65
CA HIS A 42 -18.65 0.94 4.62
C HIS A 42 -19.02 -0.40 3.98
N ALA A 43 -19.62 -0.38 2.80
CA ALA A 43 -19.91 -1.59 2.02
C ALA A 43 -18.66 -2.44 1.75
N VAL A 44 -17.51 -1.82 1.45
CA VAL A 44 -16.24 -2.54 1.25
C VAL A 44 -15.78 -3.25 2.53
N ARG A 45 -15.86 -2.58 3.69
CA ARG A 45 -15.49 -3.21 4.97
C ARG A 45 -16.39 -4.39 5.32
N GLN A 46 -17.70 -4.22 5.17
CA GLN A 46 -18.67 -5.28 5.44
C GLN A 46 -18.38 -6.54 4.59
N ARG A 47 -18.21 -6.36 3.28
CA ARG A 47 -17.90 -7.49 2.39
C ARG A 47 -16.54 -8.11 2.65
N ALA A 48 -15.53 -7.30 3.02
CA ALA A 48 -14.22 -7.82 3.35
C ALA A 48 -14.28 -8.75 4.58
N ALA A 49 -15.11 -8.40 5.57
CA ALA A 49 -15.36 -9.27 6.73
C ALA A 49 -16.01 -10.61 6.33
N ASP A 50 -16.87 -10.61 5.30
CA ASP A 50 -17.52 -11.83 4.79
C ASP A 50 -16.57 -12.71 3.95
N LEU A 51 -15.64 -12.10 3.21
CA LEU A 51 -14.83 -12.77 2.20
C LEU A 51 -13.46 -13.26 2.71
N LEU A 52 -12.90 -12.57 3.71
CA LEU A 52 -11.53 -12.84 4.12
C LEU A 52 -11.51 -13.90 5.22
N PRO A 53 -10.68 -14.95 5.09
CA PRO A 53 -10.64 -16.03 6.06
C PRO A 53 -10.40 -15.48 7.46
N ARG A 54 -11.24 -15.89 8.43
CA ARG A 54 -11.09 -15.53 9.85
C ARG A 54 -9.70 -15.85 10.42
N SER A 55 -8.96 -16.76 9.78
CA SER A 55 -7.59 -17.14 10.12
C SER A 55 -6.51 -16.12 9.73
N THR A 56 -6.85 -15.02 9.03
CA THR A 56 -5.89 -13.96 8.67
C THR A 56 -5.52 -13.03 9.83
N GLY A 57 -5.94 -13.35 11.07
CA GLY A 57 -5.76 -12.47 12.23
C GLY A 57 -6.62 -11.21 12.19
N TRP A 58 -7.56 -11.14 11.23
CA TRP A 58 -8.42 -9.99 10.99
C TRP A 58 -9.39 -9.71 12.14
N THR A 59 -9.82 -10.74 12.87
CA THR A 59 -10.69 -10.60 14.05
C THR A 59 -9.82 -10.46 15.29
N GLY A 60 -9.25 -9.29 15.52
CA GLY A 60 -8.96 -8.86 16.88
C GLY A 60 -10.30 -8.73 17.62
N ALA A 61 -10.43 -9.45 18.73
CA ALA A 61 -11.52 -9.35 19.72
C ALA A 61 -12.88 -10.00 19.40
N GLU A 62 -12.94 -11.33 19.35
CA GLU A 62 -14.12 -12.08 19.84
C GLU A 62 -13.67 -13.32 20.62
N LYS A 63 -12.99 -13.13 21.75
CA LYS A 63 -12.87 -14.20 22.74
C LYS A 63 -12.75 -13.63 24.15
N GLY A 64 -13.90 -13.52 24.81
CA GLY A 64 -14.03 -13.32 26.25
C GLY A 64 -14.41 -11.90 26.66
N SER A 65 -15.68 -11.53 26.50
CA SER A 65 -16.26 -10.42 27.25
C SER A 65 -17.45 -10.97 28.02
N ASP A 66 -17.29 -10.99 29.35
CA ASP A 66 -18.37 -11.22 30.31
C ASP A 66 -19.54 -10.27 30.00
N PRO A 67 -20.80 -10.74 30.05
CA PRO A 67 -21.98 -9.94 29.74
C PRO A 67 -22.37 -8.95 30.87
N GLY A 68 -21.40 -8.32 31.54
CA GLY A 68 -21.62 -7.60 32.80
C GLY A 68 -21.10 -6.17 32.91
N ASN A 69 -20.46 -5.59 31.89
CA ASN A 69 -19.83 -4.27 32.04
C ASN A 69 -20.03 -3.37 30.81
N GLU A 70 -21.26 -2.89 30.59
CA GLU A 70 -21.67 -2.04 29.46
C GLU A 70 -21.43 -0.53 29.68
N ALA A 71 -20.50 -0.14 30.56
CA ALA A 71 -20.18 1.26 30.80
C ALA A 71 -18.67 1.51 30.75
N GLY A 72 -18.11 1.62 29.54
CA GLY A 72 -16.78 2.21 29.34
C GLY A 72 -15.85 1.59 28.29
N ALA A 73 -16.26 0.54 27.56
CA ALA A 73 -15.41 -0.15 26.58
C ALA A 73 -15.80 0.19 25.14
N ASP A 74 -15.46 1.39 24.66
CA ASP A 74 -15.66 1.79 23.25
C ASP A 74 -14.37 2.37 22.62
N ALA A 75 -13.19 2.00 23.13
CA ALA A 75 -11.93 2.64 22.71
C ALA A 75 -10.93 1.76 21.94
N THR A 76 -11.07 0.44 21.87
CA THR A 76 -10.04 -0.40 21.18
C THR A 76 -10.59 -1.62 20.45
N GLY A 77 -11.88 -1.65 20.11
CA GLY A 77 -12.40 -2.58 19.09
C GLY A 77 -11.91 -2.16 17.71
N GLU A 78 -10.60 -2.31 17.44
CA GLU A 78 -9.97 -1.85 16.21
C GLU A 78 -10.40 -2.73 15.04
N THR A 79 -11.53 -2.36 14.43
CA THR A 79 -11.78 -2.75 13.04
C THR A 79 -10.54 -2.38 12.20
N PRO A 80 -9.98 -3.30 11.41
CA PRO A 80 -8.81 -2.98 10.61
C PRO A 80 -9.11 -1.76 9.75
N GLY A 81 -8.22 -0.78 9.81
CA GLY A 81 -8.37 0.46 9.06
C GLY A 81 -8.60 0.16 7.58
N LEU A 82 -9.47 0.93 6.92
CA LEU A 82 -9.85 0.74 5.52
C LEU A 82 -8.64 0.54 4.58
N GLY A 83 -7.50 1.20 4.84
CA GLY A 83 -6.27 1.01 4.06
C GLY A 83 -5.71 -0.41 4.13
N ALA A 84 -5.75 -1.06 5.30
CA ALA A 84 -5.33 -2.45 5.45
C ALA A 84 -6.25 -3.39 4.66
N VAL A 85 -7.57 -3.15 4.72
CA VAL A 85 -8.58 -3.88 3.93
C VAL A 85 -8.28 -3.79 2.43
N LEU A 86 -8.04 -2.58 1.94
CA LEU A 86 -7.69 -2.33 0.55
C LEU A 86 -6.38 -3.01 0.15
N GLY A 87 -5.36 -2.99 1.02
CA GLY A 87 -4.08 -3.67 0.77
C GLY A 87 -4.22 -5.19 0.65
N VAL A 88 -5.03 -5.81 1.52
CA VAL A 88 -5.32 -7.25 1.43
C VAL A 88 -6.09 -7.58 0.15
N LEU A 89 -7.10 -6.78 -0.21
CA LEU A 89 -7.85 -6.98 -1.46
C LEU A 89 -6.96 -6.84 -2.70
N ALA A 90 -6.06 -5.85 -2.72
CA ALA A 90 -5.06 -5.68 -3.77
C ALA A 90 -4.17 -6.92 -3.90
N THR A 91 -3.67 -7.43 -2.77
CA THR A 91 -2.85 -8.65 -2.69
C THR A 91 -3.59 -9.87 -3.24
N SER A 92 -4.81 -10.13 -2.75
CA SER A 92 -5.62 -11.26 -3.20
C SER A 92 -5.97 -11.16 -4.68
N ALA A 93 -6.23 -9.96 -5.20
CA ALA A 93 -6.49 -9.74 -6.62
C ALA A 93 -5.26 -10.04 -7.49
N ALA A 94 -4.07 -9.61 -7.06
CA ALA A 94 -2.82 -9.97 -7.74
C ALA A 94 -2.60 -11.48 -7.71
N GLU A 95 -2.77 -12.15 -6.56
CA GLU A 95 -2.65 -13.61 -6.48
C GLU A 95 -3.62 -14.33 -7.41
N ALA A 96 -4.88 -13.90 -7.45
CA ALA A 96 -5.88 -14.46 -8.34
C ALA A 96 -5.52 -14.25 -9.83
N ALA A 97 -4.95 -13.10 -10.17
CA ALA A 97 -4.48 -12.82 -11.53
C ALA A 97 -3.29 -13.73 -11.92
N ILE A 98 -2.32 -13.94 -11.03
CA ILE A 98 -1.16 -14.83 -11.27
C ILE A 98 -1.62 -16.27 -11.50
N ARG A 99 -2.51 -16.78 -10.63
CA ARG A 99 -2.97 -18.19 -10.70
C ARG A 99 -3.71 -18.54 -11.99
N ARG A 100 -4.21 -17.54 -12.71
CA ARG A 100 -4.91 -17.73 -13.99
C ARG A 100 -3.98 -17.87 -15.18
N VAL A 101 -2.69 -17.60 -15.02
CA VAL A 101 -1.70 -17.84 -16.09
C VAL A 101 -1.49 -19.36 -16.19
N PRO A 102 -1.94 -20.02 -17.26
CA PRO A 102 -1.80 -21.47 -17.38
C PRO A 102 -0.32 -21.84 -17.38
N ALA A 103 0.07 -22.76 -16.50
CA ALA A 103 1.40 -23.35 -16.51
C ALA A 103 1.54 -24.18 -17.80
N GLY A 104 2.20 -23.62 -18.80
CA GLY A 104 2.51 -24.34 -20.03
C GLY A 104 3.45 -25.53 -19.78
N PRO A 105 3.34 -26.61 -20.55
CA PRO A 105 4.02 -27.89 -20.29
C PRO A 105 5.54 -27.89 -20.54
N SER A 106 6.18 -26.73 -20.73
CA SER A 106 7.62 -26.65 -20.96
C SER A 106 8.19 -25.31 -20.48
N GLY A 107 8.81 -25.33 -19.29
CA GLY A 107 10.00 -24.54 -18.97
C GLY A 107 9.92 -23.02 -18.78
N ALA A 108 9.02 -22.28 -19.43
CA ALA A 108 8.64 -20.90 -19.10
C ALA A 108 7.60 -20.35 -20.11
N PRO A 109 6.32 -20.23 -19.75
CA PRO A 109 5.42 -19.34 -20.46
C PRO A 109 5.46 -17.97 -19.79
N ALA A 110 5.99 -16.97 -20.49
CA ALA A 110 5.65 -15.59 -20.17
C ALA A 110 4.12 -15.47 -20.29
N ALA A 111 3.46 -14.93 -19.26
CA ALA A 111 2.02 -14.67 -19.32
C ALA A 111 1.70 -13.87 -20.61
N PRO A 112 0.61 -14.19 -21.32
CA PRO A 112 0.24 -13.44 -22.52
C PRO A 112 0.12 -11.95 -22.17
N PRO A 113 0.60 -11.05 -23.03
CA PRO A 113 0.58 -9.63 -22.71
C PRO A 113 -0.86 -9.14 -22.57
N VAL A 114 -1.12 -8.40 -21.50
CA VAL A 114 -2.45 -7.85 -21.19
C VAL A 114 -2.56 -6.43 -21.73
N TRP A 115 -3.77 -5.98 -21.98
CA TRP A 115 -3.99 -4.56 -22.28
C TRP A 115 -3.78 -3.71 -21.03
N GLY A 116 -3.04 -2.64 -21.18
CA GLY A 116 -2.89 -1.60 -20.17
C GLY A 116 -3.07 -0.21 -20.78
N LEU A 117 -3.49 0.73 -19.94
CA LEU A 117 -3.63 2.14 -20.26
C LEU A 117 -2.32 2.87 -19.94
N ASP A 118 -1.66 3.39 -20.96
CA ASP A 118 -0.51 4.26 -20.82
C ASP A 118 -0.96 5.57 -20.15
N LEU A 119 -0.43 5.85 -18.95
CA LEU A 119 -0.89 6.98 -18.14
C LEU A 119 -0.37 8.33 -18.64
N ALA A 120 0.64 8.35 -19.51
CA ALA A 120 1.16 9.58 -20.09
C ALA A 120 0.35 10.02 -21.32
N THR A 121 -0.07 9.05 -22.14
CA THR A 121 -0.71 9.30 -23.44
C THR A 121 -2.22 9.02 -23.44
N GLY A 122 -2.71 8.23 -22.49
CA GLY A 122 -4.07 7.69 -22.51
C GLY A 122 -4.30 6.61 -23.57
N ALA A 123 -3.24 6.15 -24.25
CA ALA A 123 -3.33 5.10 -25.26
C ALA A 123 -3.36 3.71 -24.61
N LEU A 124 -3.99 2.74 -25.28
CA LEU A 124 -3.90 1.34 -24.88
C LEU A 124 -2.67 0.70 -25.51
N ARG A 125 -1.94 -0.09 -24.73
CA ARG A 125 -0.84 -0.92 -25.22
C ARG A 125 -0.80 -2.26 -24.51
N ARG A 126 -0.19 -3.24 -25.18
CA ARG A 126 0.03 -4.58 -24.64
C ARG A 126 1.28 -4.56 -23.74
N VAL A 127 1.15 -5.01 -22.51
CA VAL A 127 2.26 -5.09 -21.54
C VAL A 127 2.37 -6.47 -20.92
N SER A 128 3.59 -6.91 -20.65
CA SER A 128 3.85 -8.09 -19.84
C SER A 128 3.77 -7.72 -18.37
N VAL A 129 2.88 -8.38 -17.64
CA VAL A 129 2.81 -8.23 -16.18
C VAL A 129 3.85 -9.16 -15.56
N PRO A 130 4.76 -8.67 -14.72
CA PRO A 130 5.74 -9.53 -14.08
C PRO A 130 5.03 -10.61 -13.25
N ALA A 131 5.42 -11.87 -13.45
CA ALA A 131 4.98 -12.95 -12.58
C ALA A 131 5.59 -12.71 -11.19
N SER A 132 4.75 -12.40 -10.22
CA SER A 132 5.17 -12.26 -8.83
C SER A 132 5.54 -13.63 -8.26
N GLY A 133 6.62 -13.66 -7.48
CA GLY A 133 6.92 -14.78 -6.59
C GLY A 133 5.96 -14.81 -5.39
N ARG A 134 6.48 -15.16 -4.21
CA ARG A 134 5.68 -15.20 -2.96
C ARG A 134 5.26 -13.82 -2.41
N SER A 135 5.66 -12.72 -3.05
CA SER A 135 5.34 -11.36 -2.62
C SER A 135 4.38 -10.67 -3.59
N VAL A 136 3.60 -9.72 -3.07
CA VAL A 136 2.75 -8.83 -3.86
C VAL A 136 3.64 -8.04 -4.83
N PRO A 137 3.31 -7.96 -6.14
CA PRO A 137 4.02 -7.05 -7.02
C PRO A 137 3.89 -5.60 -6.58
N VAL A 138 4.97 -4.86 -6.75
CA VAL A 138 4.97 -3.40 -6.61
C VAL A 138 4.03 -2.79 -7.65
N GLY A 139 3.19 -1.86 -7.23
CA GLY A 139 2.23 -1.16 -8.08
C GLY A 139 0.85 -1.79 -8.11
N VAL A 140 0.64 -2.92 -7.43
CA VAL A 140 -0.70 -3.48 -7.22
C VAL A 140 -1.39 -2.74 -6.09
N ALA A 141 -2.53 -2.12 -6.40
CA ALA A 141 -3.25 -1.30 -5.44
C ALA A 141 -4.77 -1.44 -5.60
N ALA A 142 -5.46 -1.17 -4.49
CA ALA A 142 -6.91 -1.05 -4.45
C ALA A 142 -7.29 0.37 -4.00
N GLY A 143 -8.36 0.92 -4.56
CA GLY A 143 -8.88 2.23 -4.18
C GLY A 143 -10.40 2.28 -4.23
N LEU A 144 -11.00 3.18 -3.46
CA LEU A 144 -12.44 3.45 -3.53
C LEU A 144 -12.82 4.25 -4.78
N THR A 145 -11.84 4.87 -5.42
CA THR A 145 -11.97 5.56 -6.72
C THR A 145 -10.91 5.03 -7.66
N TRP A 146 -11.15 5.14 -8.97
CA TRP A 146 -10.17 4.83 -10.00
C TRP A 146 -8.85 5.59 -9.77
N VAL A 147 -8.96 6.91 -9.57
CA VAL A 147 -7.80 7.78 -9.32
C VAL A 147 -7.06 7.38 -8.06
N GLY A 148 -7.77 7.10 -6.96
CA GLY A 148 -7.13 6.69 -5.70
C GLY A 148 -6.39 5.35 -5.82
N ALA A 149 -6.90 4.40 -6.61
CA ALA A 149 -6.20 3.15 -6.89
C ALA A 149 -4.92 3.39 -7.71
N LEU A 150 -4.99 4.26 -8.73
CA LEU A 150 -3.83 4.64 -9.53
C LEU A 150 -2.76 5.35 -8.69
N GLU A 151 -3.16 6.34 -7.88
CA GLU A 151 -2.24 7.09 -7.02
C GLU A 151 -1.56 6.17 -6.01
N ALA A 152 -2.29 5.23 -5.41
CA ALA A 152 -1.71 4.24 -4.50
C ALA A 152 -0.69 3.32 -5.21
N GLY A 153 -0.99 2.86 -6.43
CA GLY A 153 -0.05 2.04 -7.20
C GLY A 153 1.19 2.81 -7.66
N LEU A 154 1.03 4.08 -8.08
CA LEU A 154 2.14 4.95 -8.45
C LEU A 154 3.01 5.29 -7.22
N ALA A 155 2.37 5.56 -6.07
CA ALA A 155 3.04 5.79 -4.80
C ALA A 155 3.95 4.61 -4.44
N GLN A 156 3.47 3.36 -4.51
CA GLN A 156 4.29 2.18 -4.23
C GLN A 156 5.57 2.11 -5.08
N HIS A 157 5.51 2.45 -6.37
CA HIS A 157 6.70 2.52 -7.22
C HIS A 157 7.68 3.62 -6.79
N CYS A 158 7.16 4.82 -6.47
CA CYS A 158 7.98 5.88 -5.90
C CYS A 158 8.63 5.43 -4.59
N GLU A 159 7.89 4.79 -3.70
CA GLU A 159 8.39 4.27 -2.42
C GLU A 159 9.56 3.28 -2.63
N VAL A 160 9.46 2.38 -3.61
CA VAL A 160 10.55 1.44 -3.97
C VAL A 160 11.77 2.16 -4.53
N LEU A 161 11.59 3.20 -5.33
CA LEU A 161 12.71 4.01 -5.85
C LEU A 161 13.40 4.79 -4.73
N ILE A 162 12.64 5.36 -3.80
CA ILE A 162 13.19 6.04 -2.61
C ILE A 162 13.94 5.04 -1.72
N ALA A 163 13.37 3.86 -1.49
CA ALA A 163 14.01 2.79 -0.75
C ALA A 163 15.36 2.40 -1.34
N ARG A 164 15.45 2.27 -2.67
CA ARG A 164 16.71 2.02 -3.39
C ARG A 164 17.71 3.15 -3.19
N ALA A 165 17.26 4.40 -3.28
CA ALA A 165 18.11 5.58 -3.05
C ALA A 165 18.65 5.61 -1.60
N LEU A 166 17.82 5.29 -0.62
CA LEU A 166 18.21 5.18 0.80
C LEU A 166 19.19 4.03 1.05
N GLY A 167 19.14 2.96 0.26
CA GLY A 167 20.12 1.87 0.32
C GLY A 167 21.55 2.30 -0.03
N THR A 168 21.74 3.47 -0.66
CA THR A 168 23.07 4.01 -0.96
C THR A 168 23.62 4.82 0.22
N ARG A 169 24.86 4.52 0.64
CA ARG A 169 25.50 5.17 1.80
C ARG A 169 25.79 6.68 1.61
N ALA A 170 25.76 7.16 0.38
CA ALA A 170 25.98 8.56 0.04
C ALA A 170 24.73 9.43 0.30
N THR A 171 23.54 8.82 0.36
CA THR A 171 22.30 9.54 0.60
C THR A 171 22.30 10.14 2.00
N ARG A 172 21.93 11.42 2.07
CA ARG A 172 21.72 12.17 3.31
C ARG A 172 20.29 12.68 3.34
N VAL A 173 19.62 12.50 4.48
CA VAL A 173 18.21 12.86 4.63
C VAL A 173 18.01 13.68 5.90
N PRO A 174 17.33 14.84 5.81
CA PRO A 174 17.12 15.68 6.98
C PRO A 174 16.12 15.05 7.95
N ARG A 175 16.44 15.14 9.24
CA ARG A 175 15.55 14.65 10.31
C ARG A 175 14.37 15.62 10.50
N LEU A 176 13.17 15.06 10.54
CA LEU A 176 11.93 15.79 10.81
C LEU A 176 11.65 15.82 12.32
N ARG A 177 11.22 16.98 12.79
CA ARG A 177 10.63 17.11 14.13
C ARG A 177 9.14 16.80 14.04
N LEU A 178 8.74 15.64 14.57
CA LEU A 178 7.33 15.22 14.61
C LEU A 178 6.49 16.13 15.51
N THR A 179 7.09 16.65 16.57
CA THR A 179 6.59 17.73 17.42
C THR A 179 7.22 19.04 16.99
N GLN A 180 6.55 19.82 16.15
CA GLN A 180 6.78 21.24 16.25
C GLN A 180 6.09 21.73 17.51
N GLU A 181 6.90 22.10 18.49
CA GLU A 181 6.53 22.56 19.83
C GLU A 181 5.19 23.30 19.89
N ILE A 182 4.17 22.62 20.42
CA ILE A 182 2.98 23.24 21.02
C ILE A 182 3.36 24.29 22.09
N GLN A 183 4.62 24.30 22.56
CA GLN A 183 5.13 25.29 23.51
C GLN A 183 5.44 26.66 22.89
N GLN A 184 5.91 26.77 21.64
CA GLN A 184 6.16 28.08 21.03
C GLN A 184 4.86 28.77 20.59
N THR A 185 3.88 28.00 20.10
CA THR A 185 2.60 28.57 19.65
C THR A 185 1.78 29.18 20.77
N ARG A 186 1.88 28.68 22.02
CA ARG A 186 1.24 29.32 23.18
C ARG A 186 1.90 30.64 23.59
N GLN A 187 3.17 30.86 23.25
CA GLN A 187 3.88 32.09 23.61
C GLN A 187 3.91 33.12 22.48
N THR A 188 3.68 32.72 21.21
CA THR A 188 3.66 33.64 20.06
C THR A 188 2.28 33.87 19.43
N GLN A 189 1.24 33.10 19.76
CA GLN A 189 -0.13 33.41 19.27
C GLN A 189 -0.75 34.68 19.87
N GLU A 190 -0.17 35.27 20.92
CA GLU A 190 -0.66 36.55 21.42
C GLU A 190 -0.07 37.77 20.71
N THR A 191 0.99 37.64 19.89
CA THR A 191 1.68 38.83 19.39
C THR A 191 1.51 39.12 17.90
N HIS A 192 1.72 38.23 16.93
CA HIS A 192 1.56 38.60 15.51
C HIS A 192 1.07 37.44 14.64
N GLY A 193 0.06 37.72 13.81
CA GLY A 193 -0.63 36.78 12.91
C GLY A 193 0.22 36.23 11.76
N VAL A 194 1.35 35.59 12.10
CA VAL A 194 2.06 34.72 11.18
C VAL A 194 1.30 33.38 11.15
N PRO A 195 0.95 32.85 9.96
CA PRO A 195 0.35 31.53 9.87
C PRO A 195 1.30 30.50 10.51
N GLY A 196 0.86 29.90 11.62
CA GLY A 196 1.64 28.90 12.34
C GLY A 196 2.01 27.74 11.42
N GLU A 197 3.24 27.26 11.54
CA GLU A 197 3.68 26.11 10.75
C GLU A 197 2.79 24.88 11.01
N PRO A 198 2.50 24.07 9.97
CA PRO A 198 1.54 22.99 10.07
C PRO A 198 2.08 21.84 10.93
N VAL A 199 1.33 21.50 11.98
CA VAL A 199 1.58 20.29 12.78
C VAL A 199 1.57 19.06 11.87
N LEU A 200 2.70 18.33 11.82
CA LEU A 200 2.86 17.16 10.96
C LEU A 200 1.99 15.97 11.41
N VAL A 201 1.98 15.69 12.72
CA VAL A 201 1.30 14.52 13.30
C VAL A 201 0.47 14.93 14.52
N PRO A 202 -0.81 14.53 14.61
CA PRO A 202 -1.64 14.71 15.80
C PRO A 202 -1.00 14.13 17.07
N GLY A 203 -1.15 14.82 18.21
CA GLY A 203 -0.50 14.42 19.47
C GLY A 203 -0.90 13.05 20.01
N GLU A 204 -2.09 12.55 19.68
CA GLU A 204 -2.53 11.19 20.04
C GLU A 204 -1.71 10.11 19.32
N LEU A 205 -1.52 10.24 18.01
CA LEU A 205 -0.71 9.31 17.22
C LEU A 205 0.75 9.34 17.66
N LEU A 206 1.25 10.52 18.01
CA LEU A 206 2.60 10.65 18.52
C LEU A 206 2.78 9.98 19.90
N ARG A 207 1.80 10.11 20.81
CA ARG A 207 1.81 9.39 22.09
C ARG A 207 1.82 7.88 21.86
N ALA A 208 1.01 7.38 20.92
CA ALA A 208 1.01 5.97 20.54
C ALA A 208 2.37 5.51 20.00
N LEU A 209 3.05 6.33 19.18
CA LEU A 209 4.40 6.02 18.70
C LEU A 209 5.42 5.95 19.83
N HIS A 210 5.41 6.93 20.74
CA HIS A 210 6.36 6.94 21.87
C HIS A 210 6.11 5.77 22.85
N ALA A 211 4.86 5.33 22.98
CA ALA A 211 4.53 4.12 23.73
C ALA A 211 5.07 2.85 23.03
N ALA A 212 5.14 2.86 21.69
CA ALA A 212 5.65 1.76 20.89
C ALA A 212 7.19 1.72 20.78
N GLY A 213 7.88 2.85 20.95
CA GLY A 213 9.35 2.96 20.87
C GLY A 213 9.86 4.40 20.81
N ASP A 214 11.09 4.59 20.37
CA ASP A 214 11.68 5.90 20.06
C ASP A 214 11.54 6.20 18.55
N PRO A 215 10.62 7.09 18.14
CA PRO A 215 10.39 7.41 16.72
C PRO A 215 11.39 8.45 16.20
N ALA A 216 11.99 8.15 15.05
CA ALA A 216 12.77 9.11 14.26
C ALA A 216 12.16 9.23 12.87
N ALA A 217 11.77 10.44 12.47
CA ALA A 217 11.23 10.70 11.14
C ALA A 217 12.24 11.45 10.28
N HIS A 218 12.23 11.20 8.97
CA HIS A 218 13.14 11.80 8.01
C HIS A 218 12.37 12.26 6.77
N ASP A 219 12.72 13.45 6.27
CA ASP A 219 12.16 14.00 5.05
C ASP A 219 12.90 13.43 3.84
N LEU A 220 12.15 12.85 2.91
CA LEU A 220 12.68 12.21 1.71
C LEU A 220 12.29 12.98 0.45
N THR A 221 11.72 14.18 0.60
CA THR A 221 11.12 14.94 -0.50
C THR A 221 12.11 15.23 -1.62
N ASP A 222 13.36 15.54 -1.27
CA ASP A 222 14.41 15.88 -2.23
C ASP A 222 14.85 14.69 -3.10
N LEU A 223 14.56 13.45 -2.70
CA LEU A 223 15.03 12.26 -3.43
C LEU A 223 14.28 12.05 -4.75
N LEU A 224 12.99 12.39 -4.80
CA LEU A 224 12.16 12.28 -6.00
C LEU A 224 11.33 13.54 -6.30
N SER A 225 11.62 14.66 -5.64
CA SER A 225 10.85 15.91 -5.75
C SER A 225 9.35 15.75 -5.42
N LEU A 226 9.01 14.81 -4.53
CA LEU A 226 7.64 14.53 -4.10
C LEU A 226 7.57 14.31 -2.58
N PRO A 227 6.49 14.74 -1.90
CA PRO A 227 6.44 14.63 -0.45
C PRO A 227 6.52 13.19 0.04
N ALA A 228 7.55 12.90 0.83
CA ALA A 228 7.87 11.56 1.28
C ALA A 228 8.51 11.59 2.67
N CYS A 229 8.16 10.60 3.50
CA CYS A 229 8.63 10.49 4.87
C CYS A 229 9.07 9.06 5.16
N ALA A 230 10.26 8.89 5.75
CA ALA A 230 10.62 7.68 6.48
C ALA A 230 10.31 7.88 7.96
N LEU A 231 9.92 6.80 8.63
CA LEU A 231 9.78 6.74 10.07
C LEU A 231 10.46 5.46 10.55
N THR A 232 11.50 5.62 11.35
CA THR A 232 12.16 4.55 12.07
C THR A 232 11.59 4.48 13.48
N LEU A 233 11.25 3.28 13.94
CA LEU A 233 10.81 3.04 15.31
C LEU A 233 11.77 2.09 16.00
N THR A 234 12.46 2.59 17.01
CA THR A 234 13.40 1.79 17.82
C THR A 234 12.69 1.31 19.08
N PRO A 235 12.49 -0.01 19.28
CA PRO A 235 11.83 -0.52 20.48
C PRO A 235 12.61 -0.18 21.75
N HIS A 236 11.92 0.07 22.86
CA HIS A 236 12.57 0.29 24.17
C HIS A 236 13.29 -1.00 24.61
N ALA A 237 14.57 -0.88 24.95
CA ALA A 237 15.48 -2.02 25.21
C ALA A 237 15.10 -2.89 26.42
N GLU A 238 14.07 -2.53 27.18
CA GLU A 238 13.78 -3.12 28.50
C GLU A 238 13.11 -4.50 28.45
N SER A 239 12.59 -4.96 27.30
CA SER A 239 11.72 -6.15 27.28
C SER A 239 12.37 -7.48 26.85
N SER A 240 13.58 -7.51 26.30
CA SER A 240 14.19 -8.78 25.89
C SER A 240 15.71 -8.69 25.80
N LYS A 241 16.41 -9.44 26.66
CA LYS A 241 17.89 -9.48 26.69
C LYS A 241 18.52 -10.28 25.55
N ASP A 242 17.73 -11.03 24.77
CA ASP A 242 18.29 -12.14 23.98
C ASP A 242 18.25 -11.98 22.46
N VAL A 243 17.66 -10.92 21.89
CA VAL A 243 17.76 -10.65 20.45
C VAL A 243 17.85 -9.15 20.18
N PRO A 244 18.91 -8.64 19.50
CA PRO A 244 18.92 -7.25 19.05
C PRO A 244 17.76 -7.05 18.07
N MET A 245 16.70 -6.36 18.51
CA MET A 245 15.61 -5.97 17.61
C MET A 245 16.14 -4.96 16.60
N SER A 246 16.18 -5.34 15.33
CA SER A 246 16.42 -4.41 14.23
C SER A 246 15.33 -3.34 14.26
N ALA A 247 15.73 -2.07 14.24
CA ALA A 247 14.82 -0.95 14.07
C ALA A 247 14.04 -1.13 12.77
N ASP A 248 12.72 -0.99 12.85
CA ASP A 248 11.85 -1.08 11.69
C ASP A 248 11.73 0.32 11.08
N THR A 249 11.99 0.42 9.78
CA THR A 249 11.73 1.65 9.03
C THR A 249 10.57 1.43 8.08
N VAL A 250 9.58 2.32 8.20
CA VAL A 250 8.47 2.41 7.26
C VAL A 250 8.62 3.69 6.47
N LEU A 251 8.14 3.65 5.24
CA LEU A 251 8.19 4.77 4.32
C LEU A 251 6.79 5.00 3.79
N ALA A 252 6.45 6.26 3.54
CA ALA A 252 5.23 6.64 2.85
C ALA A 252 5.45 7.90 2.02
N THR A 253 4.67 8.01 0.95
CA THR A 253 4.52 9.22 0.14
C THR A 253 3.13 9.82 0.35
N GLY A 254 2.93 11.08 -0.07
CA GLY A 254 1.63 11.76 0.03
C GLY A 254 1.56 13.01 -0.83
N ALA A 255 0.38 13.63 -0.91
CA ALA A 255 0.22 14.91 -1.62
C ALA A 255 0.90 16.07 -0.88
N THR A 256 1.15 15.89 0.42
CA THR A 256 1.88 16.83 1.29
C THR A 256 2.83 16.07 2.21
N LEU A 257 3.84 16.75 2.78
CA LEU A 257 4.73 16.09 3.75
C LEU A 257 3.95 15.63 4.99
N THR A 258 2.98 16.45 5.44
CA THR A 258 2.11 16.12 6.57
C THR A 258 1.36 14.81 6.33
N GLU A 259 0.81 14.62 5.13
CA GLU A 259 0.12 13.38 4.77
C GLU A 259 1.09 12.19 4.71
N ALA A 260 2.27 12.36 4.09
CA ALA A 260 3.30 11.33 4.05
C ALA A 260 3.73 10.91 5.48
N ALA A 261 3.94 11.88 6.38
CA ALA A 261 4.29 11.62 7.77
C ALA A 261 3.17 10.87 8.50
N ARG A 262 1.90 11.29 8.39
CA ARG A 262 0.77 10.58 9.01
C ARG A 262 0.64 9.14 8.49
N SER A 263 0.81 8.94 7.18
CA SER A 263 0.78 7.62 6.56
C SER A 263 1.93 6.73 7.06
N ALA A 264 3.15 7.28 7.19
CA ALA A 264 4.29 6.56 7.77
C ALA A 264 4.01 6.18 9.24
N VAL A 265 3.46 7.09 10.04
CA VAL A 265 3.05 6.82 11.43
C VAL A 265 2.03 5.69 11.52
N ALA A 266 0.96 5.75 10.72
CA ALA A 266 -0.05 4.70 10.70
C ALA A 266 0.55 3.34 10.35
N ARG A 267 1.40 3.28 9.31
CA ARG A 267 2.10 2.05 8.90
C ARG A 267 3.01 1.49 10.00
N ALA A 268 3.74 2.36 10.72
CA ALA A 268 4.62 1.92 11.82
C ALA A 268 3.80 1.30 12.97
N LEU A 269 2.70 1.96 13.36
CA LEU A 269 1.84 1.47 14.43
C LEU A 269 1.18 0.12 14.06
N THR A 270 0.64 0.00 12.85
CA THR A 270 0.05 -1.27 12.37
C THR A 270 1.08 -2.40 12.37
N ARG A 271 2.30 -2.13 11.89
CA ARG A 271 3.38 -3.13 11.86
C ARG A 271 3.80 -3.58 13.27
N ASN A 272 3.89 -2.65 14.21
CA ASN A 272 4.25 -3.00 15.59
C ASN A 272 3.17 -3.87 16.25
N GLY A 273 1.89 -3.58 15.97
CA GLY A 273 0.77 -4.43 16.41
C GLY A 273 0.84 -5.86 15.84
N SER A 274 1.05 -6.01 14.53
CA SER A 274 1.10 -7.34 13.88
C SER A 274 2.29 -8.21 14.31
N ARG A 275 3.39 -7.60 14.78
CA ARG A 275 4.58 -8.34 15.24
C ARG A 275 4.33 -9.07 16.55
N ALA A 276 3.43 -8.56 17.40
CA ALA A 276 3.01 -9.24 18.62
C ALA A 276 2.34 -10.60 18.34
N ASP A 277 1.72 -10.75 17.17
CA ASP A 277 0.97 -11.94 16.77
C ASP A 277 1.81 -12.97 15.99
N GLY A 278 3.13 -12.76 15.87
CA GLY A 278 4.04 -13.70 15.21
C GLY A 278 3.87 -13.83 13.69
N SER A 279 3.06 -12.97 13.06
CA SER A 279 2.89 -12.91 11.61
C SER A 279 4.06 -12.18 10.97
N SER A 280 4.89 -12.89 10.20
CA SER A 280 6.02 -12.31 9.47
C SER A 280 5.52 -11.59 8.21
N VAL A 281 5.36 -10.28 8.26
CA VAL A 281 5.19 -9.45 7.05
C VAL A 281 6.57 -8.98 6.60
N PRO A 282 7.11 -9.48 5.47
CA PRO A 282 8.40 -9.05 4.97
C PRO A 282 8.21 -7.82 4.08
N ASP A 283 8.51 -6.65 4.62
CA ASP A 283 9.11 -5.59 3.82
C ASP A 283 9.93 -4.69 4.76
N VAL A 284 11.07 -5.22 5.21
CA VAL A 284 11.99 -4.47 6.06
C VAL A 284 12.85 -3.62 5.15
N LEU A 285 12.52 -2.33 5.05
CA LEU A 285 13.47 -1.36 4.53
C LEU A 285 14.68 -1.32 5.46
N ALA A 286 15.88 -1.26 4.88
CA ALA A 286 17.08 -1.01 5.65
C ALA A 286 16.89 0.29 6.44
N ALA A 287 17.14 0.25 7.74
CA ALA A 287 16.95 1.42 8.58
C ALA A 287 17.82 2.60 8.10
N VAL A 288 17.25 3.81 8.15
CA VAL A 288 18.03 5.03 7.97
C VAL A 288 19.09 5.05 9.06
N ARG A 289 20.35 4.99 8.66
CA ARG A 289 21.46 4.90 9.60
C ARG A 289 21.78 6.28 10.18
N PRO A 290 22.35 6.36 11.40
CA PRO A 290 22.80 7.64 11.96
C PRO A 290 23.73 8.41 11.02
N GLU A 291 24.59 7.71 10.26
CA GLU A 291 25.49 8.36 9.29
C GLU A 291 24.78 9.01 8.09
N GLN A 292 23.51 8.65 7.84
CA GLN A 292 22.68 9.19 6.78
C GLN A 292 21.84 10.39 7.23
N GLU A 293 21.78 10.67 8.54
CA GLU A 293 21.03 11.82 9.05
C GLU A 293 21.76 13.13 8.72
N ASP A 294 21.04 14.06 8.09
CA ASP A 294 21.48 15.44 7.94
C ASP A 294 20.89 16.27 9.09
N HIS A 295 21.76 16.83 9.93
CA HIS A 295 21.37 17.71 11.04
C HIS A 295 21.27 19.17 10.61
N THR A 296 21.56 19.50 9.35
CA THR A 296 21.42 20.87 8.85
C THR A 296 19.95 21.17 8.55
N SER A 297 19.44 22.25 9.15
CA SER A 297 18.12 22.79 8.81
C SER A 297 18.22 23.46 7.44
N ARG A 298 17.92 22.73 6.37
CA ARG A 298 17.79 23.34 5.04
C ARG A 298 16.50 24.13 4.98
N GLN A 299 16.60 25.41 4.62
CA GLN A 299 15.46 26.15 4.13
C GLN A 299 14.92 25.42 2.90
N ARG A 300 13.68 24.97 3.00
CA ARG A 300 13.03 24.19 1.95
C ARG A 300 12.90 25.08 0.72
N PRO A 301 13.40 24.68 -0.46
CA PRO A 301 13.03 25.38 -1.67
C PRO A 301 11.50 25.33 -1.79
N SER A 302 10.87 26.42 -2.24
CA SER A 302 9.44 26.52 -2.53
C SER A 302 9.06 25.68 -3.76
N ALA A 303 9.69 24.51 -3.92
CA ALA A 303 9.56 23.63 -5.06
C ALA A 303 8.09 23.24 -5.22
N GLN A 304 7.59 23.48 -6.42
CA GLN A 304 6.32 22.97 -6.88
C GLN A 304 6.40 21.44 -6.85
N TRP A 305 5.78 20.82 -5.85
CA TRP A 305 5.82 19.37 -5.66
C TRP A 305 5.26 18.65 -6.90
N THR A 306 6.00 17.65 -7.38
CA THR A 306 5.54 16.81 -8.50
C THR A 306 4.59 15.74 -8.02
N ARG A 307 3.56 15.44 -8.84
CA ARG A 307 2.69 14.27 -8.61
C ARG A 307 3.50 12.99 -8.84
N PRO A 308 3.13 11.84 -8.24
CA PRO A 308 3.85 10.57 -8.42
C PRO A 308 4.07 10.18 -9.89
N LEU A 309 3.07 10.40 -10.75
CA LEU A 309 3.20 10.15 -12.20
C LEU A 309 4.31 11.02 -12.82
N ASP A 310 4.36 12.31 -12.49
CA ASP A 310 5.34 13.23 -13.03
C ASP A 310 6.76 12.91 -12.54
N ALA A 311 6.89 12.50 -11.27
CA ALA A 311 8.16 12.06 -10.70
C ALA A 311 8.69 10.78 -11.37
N LEU A 312 7.82 9.80 -11.67
CA LEU A 312 8.24 8.61 -12.42
C LEU A 312 8.64 8.95 -13.85
N ARG A 313 7.91 9.87 -14.51
CA ARG A 313 8.22 10.31 -15.87
C ARG A 313 9.50 11.12 -15.97
N SER A 314 9.82 11.95 -14.99
CA SER A 314 11.09 12.70 -14.97
C SER A 314 12.30 11.78 -14.84
N LEU A 315 12.10 10.57 -14.29
CA LEU A 315 13.09 9.49 -14.26
C LEU A 315 13.12 8.62 -15.53
N GLY A 316 12.31 8.95 -16.54
CA GLY A 316 12.24 8.20 -17.80
C GLY A 316 11.38 6.94 -17.74
N HIS A 317 10.49 6.80 -16.75
CA HIS A 317 9.52 5.72 -16.72
C HIS A 317 8.20 6.11 -17.40
N ASP A 318 7.57 5.15 -18.07
CA ASP A 318 6.24 5.30 -18.68
C ASP A 318 5.22 4.36 -18.01
N PRO A 319 4.60 4.77 -16.90
CA PRO A 319 3.71 3.90 -16.14
C PRO A 319 2.46 3.49 -16.94
N VAL A 320 2.10 2.21 -16.83
CA VAL A 320 0.92 1.63 -17.49
C VAL A 320 -0.01 1.05 -16.43
N ALA A 321 -1.27 1.44 -16.45
CA ALA A 321 -2.29 0.86 -15.57
C ALA A 321 -2.93 -0.36 -16.22
N VAL A 322 -2.88 -1.49 -15.53
CA VAL A 322 -3.61 -2.72 -15.87
C VAL A 322 -4.77 -2.88 -14.90
N LEU A 323 -5.97 -3.13 -15.41
CA LEU A 323 -7.15 -3.40 -14.60
C LEU A 323 -7.19 -4.87 -14.17
N LEU A 324 -7.27 -5.12 -12.86
CA LEU A 324 -7.29 -6.47 -12.29
C LEU A 324 -8.70 -6.98 -12.00
N ASP A 325 -9.69 -6.07 -11.94
CA ASP A 325 -11.06 -6.37 -11.54
C ASP A 325 -12.02 -6.69 -12.71
N HIS A 326 -11.56 -6.64 -13.96
CA HIS A 326 -12.41 -6.96 -15.11
C HIS A 326 -12.77 -8.43 -15.24
N GLU A 327 -12.07 -9.32 -14.54
CA GLU A 327 -12.25 -10.76 -14.69
C GLU A 327 -12.58 -11.50 -13.41
N THR A 328 -12.72 -10.82 -12.27
CA THR A 328 -13.20 -11.48 -11.06
C THR A 328 -14.74 -11.52 -11.10
N PRO A 329 -15.38 -12.71 -11.05
CA PRO A 329 -16.86 -12.83 -11.04
C PRO A 329 -17.52 -12.07 -9.86
N VAL A 330 -16.68 -11.63 -8.92
CA VAL A 330 -16.98 -10.78 -7.80
C VAL A 330 -17.50 -9.40 -8.24
N THR A 331 -17.12 -8.85 -9.40
CA THR A 331 -17.49 -7.47 -9.81
C THR A 331 -18.91 -7.25 -10.31
N ALA A 332 -19.71 -8.31 -10.51
CA ALA A 332 -21.09 -8.18 -11.00
C ALA A 332 -22.05 -7.48 -10.00
N ASN A 333 -21.70 -7.45 -8.71
CA ASN A 333 -22.59 -6.96 -7.63
C ASN A 333 -22.15 -5.59 -7.06
N GLY A 334 -21.89 -4.60 -7.92
CA GLY A 334 -21.72 -3.17 -7.59
C GLY A 334 -21.25 -2.87 -6.16
N GLY A 335 -19.95 -2.63 -5.96
CA GLY A 335 -19.38 -2.32 -4.64
C GLY A 335 -17.99 -2.88 -4.37
N HIS A 336 -17.22 -3.21 -5.42
CA HIS A 336 -15.82 -3.63 -5.27
C HIS A 336 -14.91 -2.43 -5.44
N PRO A 337 -13.81 -2.34 -4.65
CA PRO A 337 -12.82 -1.32 -4.89
C PRO A 337 -12.22 -1.49 -6.29
N TYR A 338 -11.75 -0.39 -6.86
CA TYR A 338 -10.97 -0.38 -8.09
C TYR A 338 -9.65 -1.09 -7.82
N LEU A 339 -9.34 -2.13 -8.60
CA LEU A 339 -8.10 -2.89 -8.47
C LEU A 339 -7.23 -2.69 -9.70
N VAL A 340 -6.03 -2.18 -9.49
CA VAL A 340 -5.08 -1.85 -10.55
C VAL A 340 -3.72 -2.47 -10.28
N HIS A 341 -2.98 -2.73 -11.35
CA HIS A 341 -1.54 -2.96 -11.31
C HIS A 341 -0.86 -1.91 -12.19
N ILE A 342 -0.10 -1.03 -11.58
CA ILE A 342 0.81 -0.13 -12.28
C ILE A 342 2.07 -0.89 -12.66
N VAL A 343 2.33 -1.04 -13.95
CA VAL A 343 3.54 -1.65 -14.48
C VAL A 343 4.47 -0.55 -14.97
N LEU A 344 5.76 -0.63 -14.63
CA LEU A 344 6.82 0.17 -15.24
C LEU A 344 7.52 -0.72 -16.29
N PRO A 345 7.20 -0.58 -17.59
CA PRO A 345 7.88 -1.36 -18.62
C PRO A 345 9.36 -1.03 -18.61
N THR A 346 10.20 -2.05 -18.78
CA THR A 346 11.62 -1.81 -19.07
C THR A 346 11.71 -1.25 -20.48
N SER A 347 12.26 -0.04 -20.60
CA SER A 347 12.58 0.63 -21.85
C SER A 347 13.72 -0.06 -22.59
#